data_AF-K8E660-F1
#
_entry.id   AF-K8E660-F1
#
_cell.length_a   1.000
_cell.length_b   1.000
_cell.length_c   1.000
_cell.angle_alpha   90.00
_cell.angle_beta   90.00
_cell.angle_gamma   90.00
#
_symmetry.space_group_name_H-M   'P 1'
#
loop_
_entity.id
_entity.type
_entity.pdbx_description
1 polymer ?
#
loop_
_entity_poly.entity_id
_entity_poly.type
_entity_poly.pdbx_seq_one_letter_code
_entity_poly.pdbx_strand_id
1 'polypeptide(L)'
;MDTGNSIIENMVNPRELERMFRKDPEGFKKAFSDAWRQNPDSQVLAVWHERLYFQETTGTDKAPWLRKDFLIMGLLAILAGVSTRILLALCEQQAIAPINLVFGIVPFIAACFVYKNTPKKNILCTLAALFLIAGIYLNMLPLEHKDSIILAYMHLPVFLWVLLGLAFTGNEYGLGSRRLAYLKFNGEFLILYASMAASEMLLTALTMQLFRFIGMDIEEFYFKNVVVFGAAALAVVAAYLVSRNLKLAKNIAPYIAKIFSPLVLATLLVYLITAILVGKNPFLDRDFLLVFNGILLSVLAVTIFSITESGTGEKKTISDYINFALIVLALIIDSVALSAILFRLSSYGITPNRVAVLGVNILIWANLIWVMLSYMRFLRNKTGTSTIQEAVTKYLPVYGIWAAFVTFTFPLIF
;
A
#
# COMPACT_ATOMS: atom_id res chain seq x y z
N MET A 1 -48.41 -26.64 32.06
CA MET A 1 -47.71 -25.52 31.40
C MET A 1 -46.28 -25.98 31.19
N ASP A 2 -46.04 -26.73 30.12
CA ASP A 2 -44.68 -27.13 29.71
C ASP A 2 -44.22 -26.14 28.66
N THR A 3 -43.51 -25.09 29.07
CA THR A 3 -42.66 -24.33 28.15
C THR A 3 -41.41 -25.17 27.90
N GLY A 4 -41.55 -26.18 27.03
CA GLY A 4 -40.44 -26.98 26.53
C GLY A 4 -39.42 -26.05 25.87
N ASN A 5 -38.22 -25.97 26.45
CA ASN A 5 -37.17 -25.19 25.86
C ASN A 5 -36.67 -25.94 24.62
N SER A 6 -36.90 -25.37 23.43
CA SER A 6 -36.53 -26.02 22.16
C SER A 6 -35.03 -26.32 22.03
N ILE A 7 -34.17 -25.67 22.84
CA ILE A 7 -32.74 -25.99 22.92
C ILE A 7 -32.53 -27.34 23.63
N ILE A 8 -33.32 -27.64 24.68
CA ILE A 8 -33.27 -28.90 25.41
C ILE A 8 -33.73 -30.05 24.50
N GLU A 9 -34.79 -29.84 23.72
CA GLU A 9 -35.31 -30.84 22.77
C GLU A 9 -34.31 -31.19 21.66
N ASN A 10 -33.39 -30.27 21.33
CA ASN A 10 -32.43 -30.43 20.24
C ASN A 10 -30.98 -30.61 20.71
N MET A 11 -30.73 -30.95 21.99
CA MET A 11 -29.37 -31.07 22.54
C MET A 11 -28.49 -32.08 21.79
N VAL A 12 -29.07 -33.12 21.19
CA VAL A 12 -28.34 -34.15 20.45
C VAL A 12 -28.25 -33.83 18.93
N ASN A 13 -28.78 -32.69 18.50
CA ASN A 13 -28.80 -32.27 17.09
C ASN A 13 -28.02 -30.94 16.88
N PRO A 14 -26.68 -31.01 16.71
CA PRO A 14 -25.85 -29.82 16.53
C PRO A 14 -26.25 -28.94 15.35
N ARG A 15 -26.80 -29.53 14.28
CA ARG A 15 -27.21 -28.81 13.07
C ARG A 15 -28.40 -27.91 13.34
N GLU A 16 -29.37 -28.37 14.12
CA GLU A 16 -30.54 -27.59 14.47
C GLU A 16 -30.22 -26.49 15.48
N LEU A 17 -29.36 -26.76 16.48
CA LEU A 17 -28.87 -25.72 17.39
C LEU A 17 -28.16 -24.58 16.63
N GLU A 18 -27.30 -24.92 15.65
CA GLU A 18 -26.65 -23.92 14.80
C GLU A 18 -27.66 -23.15 13.92
N ARG A 19 -28.67 -23.84 13.38
CA ARG A 19 -29.73 -23.19 12.59
C ARG A 19 -30.54 -22.21 13.44
N MET A 20 -30.90 -22.59 14.67
CA MET A 20 -31.63 -21.74 15.61
C MET A 20 -30.80 -20.50 15.98
N PHE A 21 -29.53 -20.68 16.32
CA PHE A 21 -28.62 -19.57 16.61
C PHE A 21 -28.45 -18.61 15.43
N ARG A 22 -28.30 -19.11 14.19
CA ARG A 22 -28.18 -18.24 13.00
C ARG A 22 -29.47 -17.50 12.64
N LYS A 23 -30.62 -18.09 12.95
CA LYS A 23 -31.93 -17.49 12.64
C LYS A 23 -32.25 -16.35 13.61
N ASP A 24 -31.97 -16.53 14.90
CA ASP A 24 -32.20 -15.52 15.93
C ASP A 24 -31.16 -15.64 17.07
N PRO A 25 -30.01 -14.95 16.94
CA PRO A 25 -28.93 -15.03 17.92
C PRO A 25 -29.34 -14.57 19.34
N GLU A 26 -30.13 -13.50 19.43
CA GLU A 26 -30.54 -12.89 20.70
C GLU A 26 -31.61 -13.73 21.41
N GLY A 27 -32.60 -14.24 20.65
CA GLY A 27 -33.59 -15.18 21.18
C GLY A 27 -32.96 -16.49 21.65
N PHE A 28 -32.00 -17.02 20.89
CA PHE A 28 -31.25 -18.23 21.28
C PHE A 28 -30.47 -18.00 22.58
N LYS A 29 -29.79 -16.87 22.74
CA LYS A 29 -29.01 -16.56 23.96
C LYS A 29 -29.90 -16.46 25.21
N LYS A 30 -31.10 -15.89 25.08
CA LYS A 30 -32.10 -15.83 26.15
C LYS A 30 -32.65 -17.21 26.54
N ALA A 31 -33.01 -18.03 25.56
CA ALA A 31 -33.48 -19.40 25.83
C ALA A 31 -32.35 -20.30 26.38
N PHE A 32 -31.10 -20.02 26.02
CA PHE A 32 -29.95 -20.82 26.42
C PHE A 32 -29.69 -20.77 27.93
N SER A 33 -29.90 -19.62 28.60
CA SER A 33 -29.68 -19.52 30.04
C SER A 33 -30.56 -20.48 30.85
N ASP A 34 -31.79 -20.69 30.39
CA ASP A 34 -32.73 -21.61 31.02
C ASP A 34 -32.37 -23.07 30.71
N ALA A 35 -31.93 -23.37 29.49
CA ALA A 35 -31.47 -24.70 29.09
C ALA A 35 -30.22 -25.14 29.88
N TRP A 36 -29.28 -24.22 30.07
CA TRP A 36 -28.04 -24.43 30.81
C TRP A 36 -28.30 -24.71 32.29
N ARG A 37 -29.21 -23.95 32.91
CA ARG A 37 -29.56 -24.15 34.33
C ARG A 37 -30.23 -25.50 34.58
N GLN A 38 -30.99 -26.02 33.61
CA GLN A 38 -31.69 -27.30 33.72
C GLN A 38 -30.78 -28.51 33.41
N ASN A 39 -29.72 -28.35 32.61
CA ASN A 39 -28.85 -29.45 32.16
C ASN A 39 -27.35 -29.06 32.26
N PRO A 40 -26.81 -28.82 33.47
CA PRO A 40 -25.43 -28.37 33.65
C PRO A 40 -24.38 -29.40 33.20
N ASP A 41 -24.72 -30.69 33.20
CA ASP A 41 -23.80 -31.79 32.86
C ASP A 41 -23.69 -32.05 31.34
N SER A 42 -24.45 -31.31 30.51
CA SER A 42 -24.44 -31.51 29.06
C SER A 42 -23.18 -30.93 28.41
N GLN A 43 -22.34 -31.80 27.85
CA GLN A 43 -21.14 -31.40 27.12
C GLN A 43 -21.44 -30.49 25.91
N VAL A 44 -22.59 -30.70 25.24
CA VAL A 44 -23.00 -29.87 24.09
C VAL A 44 -23.34 -28.46 24.56
N LEU A 45 -24.10 -28.32 25.66
CA LEU A 45 -24.39 -27.00 26.21
C LEU A 45 -23.14 -26.34 26.78
N ALA A 46 -22.19 -27.10 27.33
CA ALA A 46 -20.92 -26.53 27.81
C ALA A 46 -20.11 -25.89 26.67
N VAL A 47 -20.06 -26.53 25.50
CA VAL A 47 -19.44 -25.96 24.29
C VAL A 47 -20.18 -24.70 23.82
N TRP A 48 -21.51 -24.69 23.86
CA TRP A 48 -22.31 -23.52 23.52
C TRP A 48 -22.16 -22.38 24.54
N HIS A 49 -22.02 -22.70 25.82
CA HIS A 49 -21.75 -21.72 26.87
C HIS A 49 -20.44 -21.00 26.58
N GLU A 50 -19.37 -21.75 26.32
CA GLU A 50 -18.11 -21.17 25.85
C GLU A 50 -18.35 -20.39 24.55
N ARG A 51 -18.98 -20.93 23.52
CA ARG A 51 -19.18 -20.17 22.27
C ARG A 51 -19.93 -18.83 22.44
N LEU A 52 -20.91 -18.77 23.35
CA LEU A 52 -21.76 -17.58 23.55
C LEU A 52 -21.19 -16.58 24.56
N TYR A 53 -20.46 -17.07 25.55
CA TYR A 53 -20.00 -16.29 26.71
C TYR A 53 -18.48 -16.30 26.88
N PHE A 54 -17.74 -17.02 26.04
CA PHE A 54 -16.29 -16.92 25.95
C PHE A 54 -15.94 -15.50 25.52
N GLN A 55 -15.69 -14.69 26.53
CA GLN A 55 -14.84 -13.55 26.39
C GLN A 55 -13.44 -14.16 26.37
N GLU A 56 -12.83 -14.18 25.17
CA GLU A 56 -11.41 -14.42 25.04
C GLU A 56 -10.75 -13.62 26.16
N THR A 57 -10.06 -14.30 27.10
CA THR A 57 -9.36 -13.69 28.24
C THR A 57 -8.22 -12.85 27.69
N THR A 58 -8.61 -11.80 27.03
CA THR A 58 -7.85 -10.70 26.51
C THR A 58 -7.86 -9.72 27.66
N GLY A 59 -7.14 -10.11 28.72
CA GLY A 59 -7.07 -9.51 30.04
C GLY A 59 -7.68 -8.13 30.19
N THR A 60 -8.40 -7.95 31.29
CA THR A 60 -8.58 -6.67 31.98
C THR A 60 -7.26 -5.88 32.19
N ASP A 61 -6.09 -6.47 31.89
CA ASP A 61 -4.76 -5.84 31.78
C ASP A 61 -4.31 -5.41 30.36
N LYS A 62 -5.14 -5.52 29.31
CA LYS A 62 -4.77 -5.00 27.97
C LYS A 62 -4.86 -3.46 27.84
N ALA A 63 -5.47 -2.80 28.82
CA ALA A 63 -5.73 -1.36 28.81
C ALA A 63 -4.46 -0.47 28.84
N PRO A 64 -3.36 -0.76 29.57
CA PRO A 64 -2.21 0.14 29.65
C PRO A 64 -1.36 0.14 28.37
N TRP A 65 -1.15 -1.03 27.75
CA TRP A 65 -0.28 -1.15 26.57
C TRP A 65 -0.96 -0.65 25.29
N LEU A 66 -2.25 -0.97 25.09
CA LEU A 66 -3.04 -0.37 24.00
C LEU A 66 -3.13 1.15 24.12
N ARG A 67 -3.24 1.68 25.35
CA ARG A 67 -3.20 3.12 25.61
C ARG A 67 -1.82 3.70 25.32
N LYS A 68 -0.73 3.06 25.74
CA LYS A 68 0.64 3.52 25.45
C LYS A 68 0.92 3.55 23.95
N ASP A 69 0.58 2.51 23.22
CA ASP A 69 0.84 2.45 21.78
C ASP A 69 -0.02 3.44 20.99
N PHE A 70 -1.27 3.64 21.42
CA PHE A 70 -2.12 4.69 20.87
C PHE A 70 -1.57 6.09 21.18
N LEU A 71 -1.06 6.32 22.39
CA LEU A 71 -0.41 7.59 22.76
C LEU A 71 0.86 7.83 21.93
N ILE A 72 1.69 6.81 21.73
CA ILE A 72 2.91 6.91 20.92
C ILE A 72 2.56 7.17 19.45
N MET A 73 1.56 6.48 18.90
CA MET A 73 1.02 6.79 17.58
C MET A 73 0.53 8.25 17.51
N GLY A 74 -0.25 8.70 18.50
CA GLY A 74 -0.78 10.07 18.54
C GLY A 74 0.35 11.10 18.59
N LEU A 75 1.38 10.86 19.40
CA LEU A 75 2.58 11.68 19.45
C LEU A 75 3.30 11.72 18.10
N LEU A 76 3.55 10.57 17.46
CA LEU A 76 4.20 10.50 16.15
C LEU A 76 3.37 11.19 15.06
N ALA A 77 2.04 11.08 15.11
CA ALA A 77 1.15 11.74 14.16
C ALA A 77 1.17 13.27 14.33
N ILE A 78 1.16 13.76 15.58
CA ILE A 78 1.31 15.19 15.87
C ILE A 78 2.68 15.69 15.41
N LEU A 79 3.76 14.95 15.72
CA LEU A 79 5.10 15.31 15.30
C LEU A 79 5.22 15.34 13.76
N ALA A 80 4.59 14.40 13.06
CA ALA A 80 4.53 14.42 11.60
C ALA A 80 3.80 15.65 11.06
N GLY A 81 2.64 16.00 11.63
CA GLY A 81 1.90 17.20 11.27
C GLY A 81 2.69 18.49 11.52
N VAL A 82 3.29 18.64 12.71
CA VAL A 82 4.14 19.80 13.06
C VAL A 82 5.36 19.88 12.14
N SER A 83 6.05 18.77 11.92
CA SER A 83 7.24 18.75 11.05
C SER A 83 6.89 19.12 9.62
N THR A 84 5.81 18.58 9.06
CA THR A 84 5.34 18.91 7.71
C THR A 84 4.96 20.38 7.60
N ARG A 85 4.31 20.96 8.63
CA ARG A 85 3.97 22.39 8.66
C ARG A 85 5.22 23.28 8.66
N ILE A 86 6.23 22.94 9.45
CA ILE A 86 7.51 23.67 9.51
C ILE A 86 8.22 23.58 8.17
N LEU A 87 8.29 22.38 7.57
CA LEU A 87 8.90 22.18 6.26
C LEU A 87 8.14 22.96 5.17
N LEU A 88 6.80 23.04 5.23
CA LEU A 88 6.03 23.87 4.32
C LEU A 88 6.40 25.34 4.45
N ALA A 89 6.54 25.87 5.67
CA ALA A 89 6.94 27.26 5.88
C ALA A 89 8.34 27.55 5.31
N LEU A 90 9.29 26.62 5.46
CA LEU A 90 10.63 26.74 4.85
C LEU A 90 10.58 26.65 3.32
N CYS A 91 9.68 25.82 2.78
CA CYS A 91 9.47 25.70 1.34
C CYS A 91 8.87 26.99 0.75
N GLU A 92 7.92 27.61 1.43
CA GLU A 92 7.31 28.88 1.01
C GLU A 92 8.33 30.04 0.99
N GLN A 93 9.32 29.98 1.87
CA GLN A 93 10.46 30.90 1.89
C GLN A 93 11.53 30.57 0.85
N GLN A 94 11.32 29.55 0.01
CA GLN A 94 12.29 29.04 -0.96
C GLN A 94 13.63 28.64 -0.32
N ALA A 95 13.62 28.25 0.96
CA ALA A 95 14.82 27.76 1.64
C ALA A 95 15.08 26.28 1.34
N ILE A 96 14.02 25.52 1.06
CA ILE A 96 14.10 24.08 0.77
C ILE A 96 13.16 23.70 -0.39
N ALA A 97 13.43 22.57 -1.02
CA ALA A 97 12.60 22.06 -2.11
C ALA A 97 11.26 21.53 -1.60
N PRO A 98 10.15 21.63 -2.37
CA PRO A 98 8.84 21.11 -1.98
C PRO A 98 8.84 19.61 -1.64
N ILE A 99 9.73 18.84 -2.28
CA ILE A 99 9.87 17.40 -2.04
C ILE A 99 10.33 17.06 -0.61
N ASN A 100 10.92 18.03 0.12
CA ASN A 100 11.29 17.85 1.52
C ASN A 100 10.09 17.52 2.42
N LEU A 101 8.86 17.89 2.03
CA LEU A 101 7.64 17.58 2.77
C LEU A 101 7.49 16.07 3.04
N VAL A 102 8.05 15.21 2.18
CA VAL A 102 8.04 13.75 2.38
C VAL A 102 8.77 13.33 3.67
N PHE A 103 9.79 14.08 4.09
CA PHE A 103 10.49 13.86 5.37
C PHE A 103 9.65 14.26 6.60
N GLY A 104 8.57 15.03 6.41
CA GLY A 104 7.59 15.30 7.44
C GLY A 104 6.71 14.09 7.79
N ILE A 105 6.70 13.06 6.94
CA ILE A 105 5.79 11.90 7.07
C ILE A 105 6.57 10.59 7.19
N VAL A 106 7.43 10.28 6.21
CA VAL A 106 8.03 8.93 6.07
C VAL A 106 8.87 8.50 7.28
N PRO A 107 9.73 9.35 7.88
CA PRO A 107 10.48 8.98 9.07
C PRO A 107 9.59 8.62 10.27
N PHE A 108 8.42 9.27 10.41
CA PHE A 108 7.49 8.98 11.51
C PHE A 108 6.75 7.66 11.32
N ILE A 109 6.41 7.32 10.07
CA ILE A 109 5.87 5.98 9.76
C ILE A 109 6.97 4.92 10.01
N ALA A 110 8.21 5.18 9.59
CA ALA A 110 9.33 4.28 9.86
C ALA A 110 9.56 4.08 11.36
N ALA A 111 9.48 5.16 12.15
CA ALA A 111 9.57 5.09 13.61
C ALA A 111 8.44 4.25 14.21
N CYS A 112 7.22 4.33 13.67
CA CYS A 112 6.10 3.48 14.09
C CYS A 112 6.40 1.99 13.85
N PHE A 113 7.01 1.62 12.73
CA PHE A 113 7.38 0.23 12.44
C PHE A 113 8.52 -0.27 13.33
N VAL A 114 9.55 0.56 13.50
CA VAL A 114 10.70 0.26 14.37
C VAL A 114 10.27 0.09 15.82
N TYR A 115 9.37 0.95 16.32
CA TYR A 115 8.83 0.84 17.68
C TYR A 115 8.09 -0.48 17.89
N LYS A 116 7.31 -0.92 16.90
CA LYS A 116 6.53 -2.16 16.99
C LYS A 116 7.39 -3.42 16.89
N ASN A 117 8.38 -3.42 16.01
CA ASN A 117 9.27 -4.56 15.75
C ASN A 117 10.72 -4.07 15.84
N THR A 118 11.23 -3.88 17.05
CA THR A 118 12.58 -3.32 17.29
C THR A 118 13.65 -4.14 16.56
N PRO A 119 14.28 -3.60 15.51
CA PRO A 119 15.29 -4.33 14.74
C PRO A 119 16.64 -4.32 15.49
N LYS A 120 17.60 -5.12 15.01
CA LYS A 120 18.98 -5.08 15.50
C LYS A 120 19.57 -3.68 15.32
N LYS A 121 20.48 -3.29 16.22
CA LYS A 121 21.15 -1.97 16.21
C LYS A 121 21.74 -1.62 14.84
N ASN A 122 22.32 -2.58 14.12
CA ASN A 122 22.89 -2.34 12.79
C ASN A 122 21.84 -1.83 11.79
N ILE A 123 20.65 -2.43 11.76
CA ILE A 123 19.56 -2.01 10.85
C ILE A 123 19.05 -0.63 11.25
N LEU A 124 18.92 -0.37 12.55
CA LEU A 124 18.52 0.93 13.06
C LEU A 124 19.53 2.03 12.67
N CYS A 125 20.83 1.77 12.85
CA CYS A 125 21.89 2.68 12.42
C CYS A 125 21.88 2.89 10.90
N THR A 126 21.70 1.84 10.11
CA THR A 126 21.59 1.95 8.65
C THR A 126 20.38 2.79 8.23
N LEU A 127 19.21 2.58 8.83
CA LEU A 127 18.03 3.39 8.56
C LEU A 127 18.27 4.86 8.89
N ALA A 128 18.76 5.14 10.11
CA ALA A 128 19.05 6.50 10.54
C ALA A 128 20.07 7.19 9.62
N ALA A 129 21.15 6.49 9.26
CA ALA A 129 22.17 7.01 8.34
C ALA A 129 21.59 7.29 6.95
N LEU A 130 20.79 6.39 6.36
CA LEU A 130 20.24 6.58 5.02
C LEU A 130 19.19 7.71 4.97
N PHE A 131 18.34 7.86 5.99
CA PHE A 131 17.44 9.00 6.09
C PHE A 131 18.20 10.32 6.22
N LEU A 132 19.26 10.34 7.04
CA LEU A 132 20.08 11.53 7.24
C LEU A 132 20.87 11.90 5.98
N ILE A 133 21.49 10.92 5.30
CA ILE A 133 22.18 11.12 4.02
C ILE A 133 21.20 11.65 2.98
N ALA A 134 20.02 11.05 2.85
CA ALA A 134 19.01 11.51 1.89
C ALA A 134 18.55 12.95 2.19
N GLY A 135 18.30 13.26 3.47
CA GLY A 135 17.89 14.59 3.90
C GLY A 135 18.97 15.64 3.66
N ILE A 136 20.22 15.38 4.08
CA ILE A 136 21.34 16.31 3.87
C ILE A 136 21.60 16.51 2.38
N TYR A 137 21.73 15.43 1.62
CA TYR A 137 22.01 15.49 0.18
C TYR A 137 20.94 16.29 -0.56
N LEU A 138 19.66 16.05 -0.27
CA LEU A 138 18.56 16.77 -0.89
C LEU A 138 18.63 18.28 -0.64
N ASN A 139 19.04 18.70 0.56
CA ASN A 139 19.19 20.11 0.92
C ASN A 139 20.51 20.73 0.43
N MET A 140 21.47 19.91 -0.04
CA MET A 140 22.67 20.40 -0.73
C MET A 140 22.43 20.65 -2.22
N LEU A 141 21.38 20.07 -2.80
CA LEU A 141 21.03 20.32 -4.20
C LEU A 141 20.54 21.76 -4.39
N PRO A 142 20.98 22.45 -5.46
CA PRO A 142 20.49 23.78 -5.73
C PRO A 142 19.01 23.73 -6.10
N LEU A 143 18.26 24.78 -5.76
CA LEU A 143 16.83 24.92 -6.05
C LEU A 143 16.54 25.26 -7.53
N GLU A 144 17.43 24.84 -8.42
CA GLU A 144 17.35 25.09 -9.86
C GLU A 144 16.48 24.04 -10.55
N HIS A 145 15.80 24.45 -11.62
CA HIS A 145 14.97 23.57 -12.43
C HIS A 145 15.81 22.82 -13.49
N LYS A 146 16.84 22.11 -13.05
CA LYS A 146 17.63 21.22 -13.92
C LYS A 146 16.95 19.85 -14.01
N ASP A 147 16.96 19.26 -15.22
CA ASP A 147 16.36 17.95 -15.47
C ASP A 147 16.90 16.86 -14.53
N SER A 148 18.20 16.87 -14.21
CA SER A 148 18.83 15.90 -13.30
C SER A 148 18.34 16.04 -11.85
N ILE A 149 18.07 17.26 -11.40
CA ILE A 149 17.55 17.57 -10.06
C ILE A 149 16.08 17.16 -9.96
N ILE A 150 15.26 17.51 -10.95
CA ILE A 150 13.85 17.09 -11.02
C ILE A 150 13.76 15.56 -10.99
N LEU A 151 14.65 14.88 -11.70
CA LEU A 151 14.71 13.44 -11.72
C LEU A 151 15.07 12.85 -10.35
N ALA A 152 16.01 13.46 -9.62
CA ALA A 152 16.32 13.07 -8.25
C ALA A 152 15.10 13.25 -7.32
N TYR A 153 14.35 14.35 -7.47
CA TYR A 153 13.12 14.58 -6.72
C TYR A 153 12.04 13.53 -7.02
N MET A 154 11.93 13.06 -8.27
CA MET A 154 10.98 12.00 -8.65
C MET A 154 11.37 10.61 -8.13
N HIS A 155 12.67 10.29 -8.05
CA HIS A 155 13.14 8.97 -7.60
C HIS A 155 13.27 8.86 -6.08
N LEU A 156 13.45 9.97 -5.38
CA LEU A 156 13.61 9.99 -3.93
C LEU A 156 12.42 9.34 -3.19
N PRO A 157 11.13 9.61 -3.51
CA PRO A 157 10.01 8.91 -2.87
C PRO A 157 10.09 7.39 -3.00
N VAL A 158 10.55 6.86 -4.14
CA VAL A 158 10.73 5.42 -4.35
C VAL A 158 11.85 4.88 -3.47
N PHE A 159 12.95 5.62 -3.33
CA PHE A 159 14.04 5.27 -2.42
C PHE A 159 13.57 5.25 -0.95
N LEU A 160 12.89 6.31 -0.51
CA LEU A 160 12.34 6.41 0.85
C LEU A 160 11.29 5.33 1.13
N TRP A 161 10.50 4.94 0.12
CA TRP A 161 9.57 3.82 0.21
C TRP A 161 10.28 2.48 0.44
N VAL A 162 11.47 2.26 -0.16
CA VAL A 162 12.27 1.06 0.12
C VAL A 162 12.88 1.11 1.52
N LEU A 163 13.32 2.27 2.00
CA LEU A 163 13.75 2.44 3.40
C LEU A 163 12.62 2.13 4.38
N LEU A 164 11.40 2.57 4.06
CA LEU A 164 10.22 2.26 4.85
C LEU A 164 9.93 0.74 4.87
N GLY A 165 10.15 0.06 3.75
CA GLY A 165 10.10 -1.40 3.66
C GLY A 165 11.16 -2.10 4.52
N LEU A 166 12.36 -1.56 4.61
CA LEU A 166 13.40 -2.05 5.52
C LEU A 166 13.00 -1.84 6.99
N ALA A 167 12.41 -0.69 7.33
CA ALA A 167 11.86 -0.42 8.67
C ALA A 167 10.71 -1.37 9.02
N PHE A 168 9.85 -1.70 8.05
CA PHE A 168 8.73 -2.63 8.22
C PHE A 168 9.20 -4.09 8.40
N THR A 169 10.15 -4.53 7.58
CA THR A 169 10.65 -5.92 7.58
C THR A 169 11.66 -6.19 8.69
N GLY A 170 12.38 -5.17 9.17
CA GLY A 170 13.33 -5.26 10.26
C GLY A 170 14.39 -6.33 10.00
N ASN A 171 14.62 -7.21 10.98
CA ASN A 171 15.62 -8.28 10.89
C ASN A 171 15.32 -9.32 9.80
N GLU A 172 14.07 -9.39 9.33
CA GLU A 172 13.57 -10.37 8.37
C GLU A 172 13.56 -9.83 6.93
N TYR A 173 14.31 -8.76 6.64
CA TYR A 173 14.37 -8.14 5.31
C TYR A 173 14.79 -9.10 4.18
N GLY A 174 15.47 -10.21 4.50
CA GLY A 174 15.82 -11.27 3.55
C GLY A 174 14.66 -12.20 3.18
N LEU A 175 13.60 -12.27 4.00
CA LEU A 175 12.49 -13.20 3.81
C LEU A 175 11.46 -12.63 2.82
N GLY A 176 11.21 -13.38 1.73
CA GLY A 176 10.22 -13.02 0.70
C GLY A 176 8.80 -12.86 1.26
N SER A 177 8.41 -13.69 2.25
CA SER A 177 7.12 -13.58 2.95
C SER A 177 6.95 -12.25 3.69
N ARG A 178 8.03 -11.67 4.21
CA ARG A 178 7.99 -10.38 4.92
C ARG A 178 7.94 -9.20 3.98
N ARG A 179 8.63 -9.29 2.84
CA ARG A 179 8.47 -8.33 1.74
C ARG A 179 7.07 -8.38 1.14
N LEU A 180 6.48 -9.58 1.02
CA LEU A 180 5.09 -9.74 0.59
C LEU A 180 4.14 -9.06 1.57
N ALA A 181 4.35 -9.24 2.88
CA ALA A 181 3.56 -8.55 3.91
C ALA A 181 3.68 -7.03 3.83
N TYR A 182 4.86 -6.49 3.45
CA TYR A 182 5.02 -5.07 3.19
C TYR A 182 4.22 -4.61 1.96
N LEU A 183 4.22 -5.37 0.87
CA LEU A 183 3.41 -5.05 -0.31
C LEU A 183 1.90 -5.08 -0.01
N LYS A 184 1.43 -6.06 0.79
CA LYS A 184 0.04 -6.10 1.32
C LYS A 184 -0.28 -4.85 2.13
N PHE A 185 0.62 -4.53 3.05
CA PHE A 185 0.51 -3.34 3.89
C PHE A 185 0.32 -2.08 3.04
N ASN A 186 1.07 -1.91 1.94
CA ASN A 186 0.95 -0.72 1.08
C ASN A 186 -0.45 -0.60 0.45
N GLY A 187 -1.01 -1.70 -0.02
CA GLY A 187 -2.37 -1.70 -0.57
C GLY A 187 -3.44 -1.40 0.48
N GLU A 188 -3.35 -2.05 1.64
CA GLU A 188 -4.26 -1.79 2.77
C GLU A 188 -4.13 -0.34 3.28
N PHE A 189 -2.89 0.18 3.36
CA PHE A 189 -2.57 1.56 3.73
C PHE A 189 -3.19 2.55 2.76
N LEU A 190 -3.03 2.34 1.45
CA LEU A 190 -3.58 3.22 0.44
C LEU A 190 -5.10 3.30 0.54
N ILE A 191 -5.78 2.16 0.71
CA ILE A 191 -7.24 2.10 0.84
C ILE A 191 -7.72 2.85 2.08
N LEU A 192 -7.07 2.60 3.23
CA LEU A 192 -7.47 3.24 4.49
C LEU A 192 -7.18 4.75 4.45
N TYR A 193 -5.99 5.14 4.02
CA TYR A 193 -5.60 6.54 3.91
C TYR A 193 -6.50 7.29 2.93
N ALA A 194 -6.80 6.73 1.76
CA ALA A 194 -7.72 7.34 0.80
C ALA A 194 -9.13 7.55 1.39
N SER A 195 -9.63 6.60 2.19
CA SER A 195 -10.93 6.73 2.87
C SER A 195 -10.92 7.84 3.93
N MET A 196 -9.82 7.96 4.69
CA MET A 196 -9.64 9.03 5.68
C MET A 196 -9.49 10.39 4.99
N ALA A 197 -8.68 10.47 3.93
CA ALA A 197 -8.46 11.68 3.14
C ALA A 197 -9.74 12.18 2.44
N ALA A 198 -10.59 11.26 1.96
CA ALA A 198 -11.91 11.64 1.42
C ALA A 198 -12.81 12.29 2.49
N SER A 199 -12.73 11.78 3.73
CA SER A 199 -13.45 12.35 4.87
C SER A 199 -12.88 13.73 5.26
N GLU A 200 -11.55 13.89 5.25
CA GLU A 200 -10.87 15.16 5.48
C GLU A 200 -11.20 16.20 4.39
N MET A 201 -11.24 15.80 3.13
CA MET A 201 -11.60 16.67 2.01
C MET A 201 -13.04 17.17 2.14
N LEU A 202 -13.98 16.30 2.51
CA LEU A 202 -15.37 16.68 2.77
C LEU A 202 -15.46 17.68 3.94
N LEU A 203 -14.78 17.40 5.06
CA LEU A 203 -14.74 18.29 6.20
C LEU A 203 -14.14 19.65 5.85
N THR A 204 -13.06 19.65 5.06
CA THR A 204 -12.40 20.86 4.56
C THR A 204 -13.37 21.68 3.72
N ALA A 205 -14.02 21.07 2.73
CA ALA A 205 -14.99 21.76 1.87
C ALA A 205 -16.15 22.37 2.67
N LEU A 206 -16.72 21.62 3.63
CA LEU A 206 -17.78 22.10 4.51
C LEU A 206 -17.30 23.28 5.36
N THR A 207 -16.10 23.18 5.93
CA THR A 207 -15.54 24.23 6.79
C THR A 207 -15.30 25.51 6.00
N MET A 208 -14.68 25.42 4.82
CA MET A 208 -14.49 26.58 3.93
C MET A 208 -15.82 27.23 3.57
N GLN A 209 -16.84 26.43 3.24
CA GLN A 209 -18.15 26.95 2.86
C GLN A 209 -18.85 27.67 4.03
N LEU A 210 -18.78 27.11 5.24
CA LEU A 210 -19.36 27.72 6.44
C LEU A 210 -18.73 29.08 6.77
N PHE A 211 -17.40 29.20 6.67
CA PHE A 211 -16.72 30.47 6.91
C PHE A 211 -17.00 31.50 5.82
N ARG A 212 -17.08 31.05 4.55
CA ARG A 212 -17.49 31.91 3.43
C ARG A 212 -18.90 32.50 3.63
N PHE A 213 -19.85 31.76 4.20
CA PHE A 213 -21.19 32.29 4.51
C PHE A 213 -21.19 33.42 5.54
N ILE A 214 -20.19 33.48 6.42
CA ILE A 214 -20.04 34.53 7.44
C ILE A 214 -19.14 35.66 6.92
N GLY A 215 -18.75 35.61 5.64
CA GLY A 215 -17.91 36.63 4.99
C GLY A 215 -16.42 36.52 5.33
N MET A 216 -15.95 35.37 5.81
CA MET A 216 -14.53 35.10 6.07
C MET A 216 -13.92 34.19 5.00
N ASP A 217 -12.84 34.65 4.36
CA ASP A 217 -11.99 33.80 3.54
C ASP A 217 -10.83 33.24 4.37
N ILE A 218 -10.93 31.96 4.72
CA ILE A 218 -9.93 31.26 5.53
C ILE A 218 -9.11 30.26 4.71
N GLU A 219 -9.24 30.27 3.39
CA GLU A 219 -8.74 29.21 2.51
C GLU A 219 -7.24 28.98 2.71
N GLU A 220 -6.44 30.02 2.55
CA GLU A 220 -4.98 29.95 2.67
C GLU A 220 -4.54 29.51 4.07
N PHE A 221 -5.14 30.10 5.11
CA PHE A 221 -4.84 29.75 6.50
C PHE A 221 -5.16 28.28 6.78
N TYR A 222 -6.34 27.81 6.39
CA TYR A 222 -6.82 26.48 6.71
C TYR A 222 -6.06 25.40 5.91
N PHE A 223 -5.75 25.64 4.64
CA PHE A 223 -4.91 24.71 3.86
C PHE A 223 -3.52 24.57 4.46
N LYS A 224 -2.83 25.68 4.70
CA LYS A 224 -1.45 25.66 5.19
C LYS A 224 -1.33 25.08 6.59
N ASN A 225 -2.28 25.36 7.47
CA ASN A 225 -2.17 24.99 8.89
C ASN A 225 -2.94 23.70 9.25
N VAL A 226 -4.13 23.50 8.71
CA VAL A 226 -5.02 22.39 9.10
C VAL A 226 -4.89 21.22 8.13
N VAL A 227 -5.04 21.46 6.82
CA VAL A 227 -5.04 20.38 5.82
C VAL A 227 -3.67 19.71 5.71
N VAL A 228 -2.60 20.48 5.60
CA VAL A 228 -1.24 19.90 5.50
C VAL A 228 -0.85 19.14 6.77
N PHE A 229 -1.23 19.66 7.94
CA PHE A 229 -1.04 18.97 9.21
C PHE A 229 -1.87 17.68 9.28
N GLY A 230 -3.16 17.77 8.93
CA GLY A 230 -4.13 16.68 8.95
C GLY A 230 -3.71 15.53 8.05
N ALA A 231 -3.38 15.81 6.79
CA ALA A 231 -2.89 14.83 5.83
C ALA A 231 -1.65 14.07 6.35
N ALA A 232 -0.65 14.78 6.89
CA ALA A 232 0.56 14.16 7.43
C ALA A 232 0.28 13.30 8.67
N ALA A 233 -0.53 13.81 9.60
CA ALA A 233 -0.92 13.08 10.80
C ALA A 233 -1.75 11.82 10.46
N LEU A 234 -2.71 11.95 9.55
CA LEU A 234 -3.54 10.84 9.08
C LEU A 234 -2.73 9.76 8.37
N ALA A 235 -1.66 10.11 7.66
CA ALA A 235 -0.76 9.12 7.07
C ALA A 235 -0.10 8.24 8.15
N VAL A 236 0.35 8.82 9.27
CA VAL A 236 0.90 8.06 10.40
C VAL A 236 -0.17 7.21 11.07
N VAL A 237 -1.36 7.77 11.30
CA VAL A 237 -2.49 7.05 11.91
C VAL A 237 -2.91 5.86 11.04
N ALA A 238 -3.08 6.07 9.73
CA ALA A 238 -3.44 5.01 8.79
C ALA A 238 -2.40 3.88 8.78
N ALA A 239 -1.11 4.23 8.75
CA ALA A 239 -0.04 3.24 8.80
C ALA A 239 -0.05 2.42 10.10
N TYR A 240 -0.27 3.08 11.25
CA TYR A 240 -0.39 2.40 12.53
C TYR A 240 -1.59 1.45 12.56
N LEU A 241 -2.77 1.90 12.12
CA LEU A 241 -4.00 1.11 12.11
C LEU A 241 -3.89 -0.12 11.21
N VAL A 242 -3.34 0.04 9.99
CA VAL A 242 -3.12 -1.10 9.09
C VAL A 242 -2.11 -2.07 9.70
N SER A 243 -1.04 -1.57 10.32
CA SER A 243 -0.07 -2.46 10.98
C SER A 243 -0.72 -3.34 12.05
N ARG A 244 -1.79 -2.87 12.71
CA ARG A 244 -2.56 -3.59 13.74
C ARG A 244 -3.53 -4.62 13.18
N ASN A 245 -3.48 -4.93 11.89
CA ASN A 245 -4.39 -5.84 11.18
C ASN A 245 -5.85 -5.36 11.25
N LEU A 246 -6.10 -4.07 10.94
CA LEU A 246 -7.46 -3.57 10.80
C LEU A 246 -8.22 -4.36 9.72
N LYS A 247 -9.28 -5.08 10.13
CA LYS A 247 -10.02 -6.01 9.25
C LYS A 247 -10.68 -5.34 8.05
N LEU A 248 -10.97 -4.03 8.12
CA LEU A 248 -11.65 -3.27 7.06
C LEU A 248 -10.88 -3.32 5.73
N ALA A 249 -9.62 -2.87 5.71
CA ALA A 249 -8.83 -2.81 4.48
C ALA A 249 -8.55 -4.21 3.91
N LYS A 250 -8.25 -5.17 4.80
CA LYS A 250 -7.96 -6.56 4.46
C LYS A 250 -9.09 -7.26 3.70
N ASN A 251 -10.34 -6.91 4.01
CA ASN A 251 -11.49 -7.51 3.35
C ASN A 251 -11.81 -6.84 2.01
N ILE A 252 -11.38 -5.59 1.79
CA ILE A 252 -11.72 -4.82 0.58
C ILE A 252 -10.64 -4.98 -0.49
N ALA A 253 -9.35 -5.02 -0.09
CA ALA A 253 -8.20 -5.06 -0.99
C ALA A 253 -8.29 -6.16 -2.08
N PRO A 254 -8.66 -7.42 -1.77
CA PRO A 254 -8.79 -8.46 -2.79
C PRO A 254 -9.88 -8.19 -3.82
N TYR A 255 -10.98 -7.53 -3.45
CA TYR A 255 -12.06 -7.23 -4.39
C TYR A 255 -11.68 -6.09 -5.32
N ILE A 256 -10.99 -5.07 -4.80
CA ILE A 256 -10.44 -3.98 -5.63
C ILE A 256 -9.51 -4.57 -6.69
N ALA A 257 -8.58 -5.44 -6.32
CA ALA A 257 -7.68 -6.09 -7.27
C ALA A 257 -8.44 -6.84 -8.39
N LYS A 258 -9.46 -7.61 -8.02
CA LYS A 258 -10.28 -8.39 -8.96
C LYS A 258 -11.12 -7.54 -9.90
N ILE A 259 -11.51 -6.33 -9.51
CA ILE A 259 -12.29 -5.40 -10.34
C ILE A 259 -11.37 -4.58 -11.25
N PHE A 260 -10.24 -4.10 -10.73
CA PHE A 260 -9.33 -3.23 -11.45
C PHE A 260 -8.50 -3.97 -12.50
N SER A 261 -7.99 -5.18 -12.22
CA SER A 261 -7.18 -5.93 -13.19
C SER A 261 -7.87 -6.15 -14.55
N PRO A 262 -9.14 -6.63 -14.63
CA PRO A 262 -9.85 -6.77 -15.90
C PRO A 262 -10.09 -5.42 -16.61
N LEU A 263 -10.43 -4.38 -15.85
CA LEU A 263 -10.72 -3.05 -16.40
C LEU A 263 -9.46 -2.44 -17.05
N VAL A 264 -8.32 -2.55 -16.38
CA VAL A 264 -7.03 -2.10 -16.91
C VAL A 264 -6.65 -2.90 -18.15
N LEU A 265 -6.82 -4.23 -18.13
CA LEU A 265 -6.58 -5.08 -19.30
C LEU A 265 -7.43 -4.64 -20.49
N ALA A 266 -8.73 -4.43 -20.30
CA ALA A 266 -9.65 -3.98 -21.35
C ALA A 266 -9.24 -2.61 -21.91
N THR A 267 -8.91 -1.66 -21.03
CA THR A 267 -8.50 -0.30 -21.42
C THR A 267 -7.23 -0.34 -22.27
N LEU A 268 -6.22 -1.10 -21.85
CA LEU A 268 -4.95 -1.21 -22.57
C LEU A 268 -5.11 -1.91 -23.91
N LEU A 269 -5.98 -2.93 -23.97
CA LEU A 269 -6.25 -3.66 -25.20
C LEU A 269 -6.94 -2.75 -26.23
N VAL A 270 -7.97 -2.01 -25.81
CA VAL A 270 -8.65 -1.02 -26.66
C VAL A 270 -7.66 0.07 -27.11
N TYR A 271 -6.84 0.56 -26.20
CA TYR A 271 -5.82 1.55 -26.51
C TYR A 271 -4.81 1.04 -27.54
N LEU A 272 -4.27 -0.17 -27.37
CA LEU A 272 -3.28 -0.75 -28.30
C LEU A 272 -3.88 -0.94 -29.70
N ILE A 273 -5.11 -1.44 -29.79
CA ILE A 273 -5.83 -1.58 -31.07
C ILE A 273 -6.00 -0.21 -31.72
N THR A 274 -6.45 0.79 -30.95
CA THR A 274 -6.67 2.15 -31.45
C THR A 274 -5.37 2.78 -31.93
N ALA A 275 -4.28 2.62 -31.19
CA ALA A 275 -2.97 3.15 -31.55
C ALA A 275 -2.47 2.56 -32.88
N ILE A 276 -2.65 1.25 -33.09
CA ILE A 276 -2.30 0.58 -34.36
C ILE A 276 -3.16 1.10 -35.51
N LEU A 277 -4.48 1.24 -35.31
CA LEU A 277 -5.41 1.71 -36.34
C LEU A 277 -5.17 3.17 -36.76
N VAL A 278 -4.89 4.04 -35.79
CA VAL A 278 -4.62 5.47 -36.05
C VAL A 278 -3.23 5.67 -36.67
N GLY A 279 -2.32 4.70 -36.54
CA GLY A 279 -0.97 4.77 -37.11
C GLY A 279 -0.10 5.88 -36.52
N LYS A 280 -0.49 6.45 -35.37
CA LYS A 280 0.33 7.45 -34.66
C LYS A 280 1.61 6.78 -34.19
N ASN A 281 2.74 7.33 -34.58
CA ASN A 281 4.05 6.73 -34.34
C ASN A 281 4.52 7.02 -32.90
N PRO A 282 4.63 6.01 -32.01
CA PRO A 282 5.09 6.15 -30.62
C PRO A 282 6.49 6.77 -30.46
N PHE A 283 7.30 6.70 -31.51
CA PHE A 283 8.74 6.94 -31.44
C PHE A 283 9.10 8.44 -31.46
N LEU A 284 8.20 9.29 -31.94
CA LEU A 284 8.50 10.70 -32.22
C LEU A 284 8.00 11.65 -31.13
N ASP A 285 6.93 11.30 -30.41
CA ASP A 285 6.29 12.19 -29.45
C ASP A 285 6.85 12.01 -28.03
N ARG A 286 7.30 13.12 -27.41
CA ARG A 286 7.87 13.11 -26.05
C ARG A 286 6.79 12.86 -25.00
N ASP A 287 5.60 13.42 -25.19
CA ASP A 287 4.52 13.31 -24.21
C ASP A 287 3.95 11.90 -24.22
N PHE A 288 3.96 11.27 -25.41
CA PHE A 288 3.60 9.85 -25.56
C PHE A 288 4.46 8.93 -24.69
N LEU A 289 5.78 9.13 -24.64
CA LEU A 289 6.68 8.27 -23.84
C LEU A 289 6.50 8.45 -22.33
N LEU A 290 6.21 9.67 -21.87
CA LEU A 290 5.94 9.93 -20.45
C LEU A 290 4.65 9.23 -20.02
N VAL A 291 3.59 9.34 -20.82
CA VAL A 291 2.31 8.66 -20.57
C VAL A 291 2.50 7.14 -20.61
N PHE A 292 3.28 6.60 -21.54
CA PHE A 292 3.57 5.16 -21.61
C PHE A 292 4.27 4.63 -20.36
N ASN A 293 5.28 5.34 -19.84
CA ASN A 293 5.95 4.95 -18.60
C ASN A 293 4.97 4.98 -17.41
N GLY A 294 4.09 5.98 -17.34
CA GLY A 294 3.06 6.06 -16.31
C GLY A 294 2.07 4.89 -16.39
N ILE A 295 1.65 4.52 -17.60
CA ILE A 295 0.83 3.33 -17.85
C ILE A 295 1.56 2.07 -17.40
N LEU A 296 2.83 1.90 -17.80
CA LEU A 296 3.63 0.71 -17.45
C LEU A 296 3.76 0.55 -15.93
N LEU A 297 4.05 1.64 -15.22
CA LEU A 297 4.11 1.66 -13.76
C LEU A 297 2.76 1.29 -13.14
N SER A 298 1.66 1.80 -13.71
CA SER A 298 0.29 1.48 -13.26
C SER A 298 -0.03 0.00 -13.45
N VAL A 299 0.35 -0.59 -14.58
CA VAL A 299 0.15 -2.01 -14.85
C VAL A 299 0.97 -2.88 -13.92
N LEU A 300 2.23 -2.51 -13.69
CA LEU A 300 3.08 -3.18 -12.71
C LEU A 300 2.43 -3.12 -11.32
N ALA A 301 1.97 -1.95 -10.89
CA ALA A 301 1.31 -1.78 -9.59
C ALA A 301 0.06 -2.66 -9.45
N VAL A 302 -0.83 -2.66 -10.45
CA VAL A 302 -2.05 -3.49 -10.47
C VAL A 302 -1.70 -4.98 -10.47
N THR A 303 -0.69 -5.38 -11.23
CA THR A 303 -0.21 -6.76 -11.30
C THR A 303 0.35 -7.21 -9.94
N ILE A 304 1.24 -6.42 -9.34
CA ILE A 304 1.81 -6.68 -8.02
C ILE A 304 0.70 -6.79 -6.98
N PHE A 305 -0.25 -5.85 -6.98
CA PHE A 305 -1.36 -5.82 -6.04
C PHE A 305 -2.26 -7.05 -6.20
N SER A 306 -2.59 -7.42 -7.43
CA SER A 306 -3.43 -8.59 -7.73
C SER A 306 -2.76 -9.92 -7.37
N ILE A 307 -1.45 -10.06 -7.59
CA ILE A 307 -0.65 -11.23 -7.15
C ILE A 307 -0.57 -11.31 -5.63
N THR A 308 -0.46 -10.15 -4.98
CA THR A 308 -0.28 -10.06 -3.54
C THR A 308 -1.58 -10.39 -2.81
N GLU A 309 -2.72 -9.95 -3.35
CA GLU A 309 -4.06 -10.18 -2.80
C GLU A 309 -4.71 -11.49 -3.28
N SER A 310 -4.17 -12.16 -4.30
CA SER A 310 -4.64 -13.50 -4.67
C SER A 310 -4.38 -14.46 -3.50
N GLY A 311 -5.47 -15.07 -3.01
CA GLY A 311 -5.41 -15.99 -1.88
C GLY A 311 -4.45 -17.15 -2.18
N THR A 312 -3.88 -17.76 -1.13
CA THR A 312 -2.95 -18.90 -1.22
C THR A 312 -3.59 -20.20 -1.76
N GLY A 313 -4.75 -20.11 -2.40
CA GLY A 313 -5.42 -21.26 -2.99
C GLY A 313 -4.63 -21.81 -4.18
N GLU A 314 -4.42 -23.12 -4.20
CA GLU A 314 -3.71 -23.81 -5.28
C GLU A 314 -4.54 -23.92 -6.56
N LYS A 315 -5.83 -23.54 -6.52
CA LYS A 315 -6.74 -23.63 -7.67
C LYS A 315 -6.61 -22.38 -8.54
N LYS A 316 -6.39 -22.61 -9.84
CA LYS A 316 -6.39 -21.57 -10.86
C LYS A 316 -7.72 -20.83 -10.87
N THR A 317 -7.65 -19.52 -10.89
CA THR A 317 -8.82 -18.64 -10.98
C THR A 317 -8.80 -17.88 -12.30
N ILE A 318 -9.95 -17.36 -12.73
CA ILE A 318 -10.03 -16.47 -13.91
C ILE A 318 -9.10 -15.26 -13.75
N SER A 319 -8.93 -14.79 -12.50
CA SER A 319 -8.02 -13.68 -12.17
C SER A 319 -6.57 -13.99 -12.55
N ASP A 320 -6.12 -15.25 -12.49
CA ASP A 320 -4.75 -15.63 -12.86
C ASP A 320 -4.51 -15.51 -14.37
N TYR A 321 -5.51 -15.85 -15.18
CA TYR A 321 -5.46 -15.68 -16.63
C TYR A 321 -5.49 -14.20 -17.02
N ILE A 322 -6.29 -13.38 -16.32
CA ILE A 322 -6.35 -11.93 -16.54
C ILE A 322 -5.00 -11.28 -16.19
N ASN A 323 -4.40 -11.65 -15.04
CA ASN A 323 -3.08 -11.14 -14.66
C ASN A 323 -2.00 -11.58 -15.66
N PHE A 324 -2.04 -12.84 -16.12
CA PHE A 324 -1.11 -13.30 -17.15
C PHE A 324 -1.23 -12.50 -18.46
N ALA A 325 -2.46 -12.28 -18.95
CA ALA A 325 -2.71 -11.46 -20.12
C ALA A 325 -2.25 -10.00 -19.93
N LEU A 326 -2.48 -9.45 -18.73
CA LEU A 326 -2.02 -8.11 -18.37
C LEU A 326 -0.50 -7.99 -18.40
N ILE A 327 0.22 -8.98 -17.88
CA ILE A 327 1.70 -9.04 -17.93
C ILE A 327 2.21 -9.12 -19.37
N VAL A 328 1.58 -9.95 -20.21
CA VAL A 328 1.95 -10.08 -21.63
C VAL A 328 1.76 -8.75 -22.35
N LEU A 329 0.62 -8.09 -22.11
CA LEU A 329 0.33 -6.79 -22.71
C LEU A 329 1.31 -5.71 -22.22
N ALA A 330 1.64 -5.72 -20.92
CA ALA A 330 2.66 -4.85 -20.36
C ALA A 330 4.03 -5.04 -21.02
N LEU A 331 4.45 -6.29 -21.25
CA LEU A 331 5.71 -6.58 -21.93
C LEU A 331 5.74 -6.10 -23.37
N ILE A 332 4.62 -6.16 -24.09
CA ILE A 332 4.52 -5.63 -25.45
C ILE A 332 4.69 -4.10 -25.42
N ILE A 333 3.94 -3.44 -24.53
CA ILE A 333 4.00 -1.98 -24.32
C ILE A 333 5.43 -1.56 -23.95
N ASP A 334 6.04 -2.23 -22.98
CA ASP A 334 7.40 -1.94 -22.52
C ASP A 334 8.44 -2.15 -23.64
N SER A 335 8.31 -3.21 -24.44
CA SER A 335 9.17 -3.44 -25.61
C SER A 335 9.10 -2.30 -26.64
N VAL A 336 7.91 -1.73 -26.85
CA VAL A 336 7.72 -0.55 -27.72
C VAL A 336 8.38 0.68 -27.09
N ALA A 337 8.20 0.91 -25.79
CA ALA A 337 8.83 2.02 -25.07
C ALA A 337 10.37 1.93 -25.09
N LEU A 338 10.92 0.75 -24.82
CA LEU A 338 12.35 0.45 -24.90
C LEU A 338 12.91 0.73 -26.29
N SER A 339 12.22 0.28 -27.34
CA SER A 339 12.63 0.53 -28.72
C SER A 339 12.63 2.02 -29.05
N ALA A 340 11.60 2.75 -28.62
CA ALA A 340 11.48 4.19 -28.83
C ALA A 340 12.55 5.00 -28.08
N ILE A 341 12.83 4.67 -26.82
CA ILE A 341 13.86 5.39 -26.05
C ILE A 341 15.26 5.06 -26.55
N LEU A 342 15.52 3.81 -26.99
CA LEU A 342 16.80 3.41 -27.57
C LEU A 342 17.05 4.13 -28.90
N PHE A 343 16.03 4.22 -29.77
CA PHE A 343 16.09 5.02 -30.99
C PHE A 343 16.43 6.49 -30.67
N ARG A 344 15.73 7.09 -29.70
CA ARG A 344 15.98 8.48 -29.29
C ARG A 344 17.36 8.69 -28.69
N LEU A 345 17.88 7.73 -27.91
CA LEU A 345 19.21 7.79 -27.34
C LEU A 345 20.29 7.77 -28.44
N SER A 346 20.09 6.92 -29.46
CA SER A 346 20.99 6.81 -30.62
C SER A 346 20.93 8.05 -31.52
N SER A 347 19.72 8.55 -31.83
CA SER A 347 19.53 9.66 -32.77
C SER A 347 19.75 11.05 -32.16
N TYR A 348 19.36 11.26 -30.91
CA TYR A 348 19.36 12.59 -30.28
C TYR A 348 20.38 12.71 -29.13
N GLY A 349 21.18 11.67 -28.86
CA GLY A 349 22.23 11.66 -27.84
C GLY A 349 21.78 11.33 -26.41
N ILE A 350 22.72 11.37 -25.48
CA ILE A 350 22.52 11.04 -24.07
C ILE A 350 21.97 12.27 -23.32
N THR A 351 20.90 12.06 -22.56
CA THR A 351 20.35 13.05 -21.61
C THR A 351 19.98 12.33 -20.32
N PRO A 352 19.99 13.02 -19.15
CA PRO A 352 19.64 12.40 -17.88
C PRO A 352 18.27 11.71 -17.95
N ASN A 353 17.26 12.39 -18.51
CA ASN A 353 15.92 11.82 -18.64
C ASN A 353 15.90 10.53 -19.49
N ARG A 354 16.58 10.50 -20.64
CA ARG A 354 16.59 9.30 -21.50
C ARG A 354 17.26 8.11 -20.82
N VAL A 355 18.36 8.34 -20.11
CA VAL A 355 19.05 7.28 -19.35
C VAL A 355 18.18 6.76 -18.21
N ALA A 356 17.48 7.66 -17.51
CA ALA A 356 16.60 7.32 -16.42
C ALA A 356 15.43 6.44 -16.88
N VAL A 357 14.76 6.87 -17.95
CA VAL A 357 13.64 6.17 -18.58
C VAL A 357 14.09 4.82 -19.12
N LEU A 358 15.23 4.75 -19.80
CA LEU A 358 15.78 3.49 -20.29
C LEU A 358 16.02 2.50 -19.14
N GLY A 359 16.66 2.94 -18.05
CA GLY A 359 16.93 2.07 -16.92
C GLY A 359 15.66 1.57 -16.21
N VAL A 360 14.67 2.45 -15.99
CA VAL A 360 13.36 2.03 -15.44
C VAL A 360 12.69 0.99 -16.33
N ASN A 361 12.62 1.21 -17.64
CA ASN A 361 11.97 0.27 -18.55
C ASN A 361 12.72 -1.07 -18.58
N ILE A 362 14.07 -1.09 -18.60
CA ILE A 362 14.84 -2.35 -18.55
C ILE A 362 14.53 -3.13 -17.26
N LEU A 363 14.45 -2.44 -16.13
CA LEU A 363 14.14 -3.05 -14.84
C LEU A 363 12.72 -3.63 -14.80
N ILE A 364 11.74 -2.87 -15.28
CA ILE A 364 10.35 -3.32 -15.34
C ILE A 364 10.23 -4.51 -16.30
N TRP A 365 10.82 -4.43 -17.49
CA TRP A 365 10.80 -5.49 -18.50
C TRP A 365 11.39 -6.80 -17.96
N ALA A 366 12.56 -6.74 -17.32
CA ALA A 366 13.20 -7.91 -16.74
C ALA A 366 12.38 -8.51 -15.58
N ASN A 367 11.77 -7.67 -14.74
CA ASN A 367 10.87 -8.11 -13.68
C ASN A 367 9.63 -8.80 -14.27
N LEU A 368 8.96 -8.15 -15.22
CA LEU A 368 7.75 -8.67 -15.86
C LEU A 368 8.01 -10.00 -16.57
N ILE A 369 9.16 -10.20 -17.21
CA ILE A 369 9.54 -11.51 -17.77
C ILE A 369 9.65 -12.56 -16.66
N TRP A 370 10.30 -12.26 -15.55
CA TRP A 370 10.44 -13.21 -14.45
C TRP A 370 9.07 -13.57 -13.85
N VAL A 371 8.20 -12.57 -13.66
CA VAL A 371 6.83 -12.78 -13.18
C VAL A 371 6.02 -13.60 -14.19
N MET A 372 6.13 -13.29 -15.49
CA MET A 372 5.49 -14.04 -16.58
C MET A 372 5.91 -15.51 -16.60
N LEU A 373 7.22 -15.80 -16.52
CA LEU A 373 7.75 -17.16 -16.51
C LEU A 373 7.30 -17.94 -15.26
N SER A 374 7.13 -17.26 -14.13
CA SER A 374 6.62 -17.86 -12.90
C SER A 374 5.13 -18.15 -13.01
N TYR A 375 4.34 -17.23 -13.56
CA TYR A 375 2.93 -17.45 -13.89
C TYR A 375 2.72 -18.57 -14.89
N MET A 376 3.51 -18.62 -15.97
CA MET A 376 3.41 -19.67 -16.97
C MET A 376 3.66 -21.05 -16.36
N ARG A 377 4.64 -21.16 -15.45
CA ARG A 377 4.90 -22.41 -14.71
C ARG A 377 3.74 -22.79 -13.79
N PHE A 378 3.14 -21.83 -13.08
CA PHE A 378 1.95 -22.02 -12.27
C PHE A 378 0.74 -22.48 -13.10
N LEU A 379 0.45 -21.81 -14.22
CA LEU A 379 -0.64 -22.17 -15.14
C LEU A 379 -0.44 -23.55 -15.78
N ARG A 380 0.81 -24.03 -15.88
CA ARG A 380 1.16 -25.38 -16.33
C ARG A 380 1.20 -26.42 -15.19
N ASN A 381 0.71 -26.08 -13.99
CA ASN A 381 0.73 -26.94 -12.78
C ASN A 381 2.14 -27.37 -12.34
N LYS A 382 3.19 -26.60 -12.68
CA LYS A 382 4.58 -26.96 -12.33
C LYS A 382 5.05 -26.39 -10.98
N THR A 383 4.39 -25.34 -10.50
CA THR A 383 4.76 -24.63 -9.26
C THR A 383 3.51 -24.10 -8.57
N GLY A 384 3.57 -23.81 -7.27
CA GLY A 384 2.51 -23.11 -6.53
C GLY A 384 2.52 -21.59 -6.72
N THR A 385 1.60 -20.88 -6.07
CA THR A 385 1.46 -19.41 -6.12
C THR A 385 2.62 -18.67 -5.44
N SER A 386 3.34 -19.34 -4.53
CA SER A 386 4.49 -18.78 -3.81
C SER A 386 5.64 -18.35 -4.74
N THR A 387 5.87 -19.07 -5.83
CA THR A 387 6.95 -18.73 -6.79
C THR A 387 6.67 -17.42 -7.53
N ILE A 388 5.40 -17.10 -7.77
CA ILE A 388 4.98 -15.83 -8.38
C ILE A 388 5.21 -14.68 -7.39
N GLN A 389 4.78 -14.86 -6.13
CA GLN A 389 4.97 -13.88 -5.07
C GLN A 389 6.45 -13.63 -4.78
N GLU A 390 7.28 -14.65 -4.83
CA GLU A 390 8.74 -14.51 -4.73
C GLU A 390 9.35 -13.71 -5.88
N ALA A 391 8.90 -13.93 -7.13
CA ALA A 391 9.40 -13.19 -8.28
C ALA A 391 9.17 -11.68 -8.11
N VAL A 392 7.97 -11.30 -7.65
CA VAL A 392 7.62 -9.90 -7.36
C VAL A 392 8.46 -9.33 -6.21
N THR A 393 8.53 -10.04 -5.08
CA THR A 393 9.15 -9.53 -3.85
C THR A 393 10.68 -9.49 -3.89
N LYS A 394 11.33 -10.37 -4.66
CA LYS A 394 12.79 -10.38 -4.81
C LYS A 394 13.31 -9.20 -5.63
N TYR A 395 12.50 -8.67 -6.54
CA TYR A 395 12.89 -7.54 -7.39
C TYR A 395 12.75 -6.18 -6.71
N LEU A 396 12.00 -6.10 -5.59
CA LEU A 396 11.75 -4.86 -4.87
C LEU A 396 13.01 -4.06 -4.50
N PRO A 397 14.08 -4.68 -3.95
CA PRO A 397 15.32 -3.96 -3.64
C PRO A 397 16.03 -3.43 -4.88
N VAL A 398 15.87 -4.08 -6.04
CA VAL A 398 16.50 -3.65 -7.30
C VAL A 398 15.93 -2.31 -7.74
N TYR A 399 14.62 -2.11 -7.64
CA TYR A 399 14.00 -0.80 -7.87
C TYR A 399 14.51 0.27 -6.89
N GLY A 400 14.71 -0.09 -5.62
CA GLY A 400 15.29 0.80 -4.62
C GLY A 400 16.73 1.22 -4.92
N ILE A 401 17.57 0.28 -5.36
CA ILE A 401 18.95 0.55 -5.77
C ILE A 401 18.98 1.49 -6.97
N TRP A 402 18.13 1.25 -7.96
CA TRP A 402 18.02 2.16 -9.11
C TRP A 402 17.55 3.56 -8.71
N ALA A 403 16.52 3.65 -7.86
CA ALA A 403 16.04 4.92 -7.35
C ALA A 403 17.13 5.67 -6.57
N ALA A 404 17.92 4.96 -5.75
CA ALA A 404 19.08 5.53 -5.07
C ALA A 404 20.12 6.04 -6.07
N PHE A 405 20.48 5.22 -7.07
CA PHE A 405 21.45 5.58 -8.09
C PHE A 405 21.03 6.84 -8.86
N VAL A 406 19.77 6.93 -9.28
CA VAL A 406 19.27 8.12 -9.97
C VAL A 406 19.27 9.34 -9.05
N THR A 407 18.83 9.18 -7.80
CA THR A 407 18.76 10.27 -6.82
C THR A 407 20.14 10.87 -6.51
N PHE A 408 21.12 10.02 -6.18
CA PHE A 408 22.42 10.46 -5.67
C PHE A 408 23.47 10.71 -6.76
N THR A 409 23.34 10.07 -7.92
CA THR A 409 24.40 10.12 -8.94
C THR A 409 24.06 11.09 -10.08
N PHE A 410 22.80 11.20 -10.51
CA PHE A 410 22.48 11.98 -11.71
C PHE A 410 22.78 13.47 -11.56
N PRO A 411 22.43 14.14 -10.44
CA PRO A 411 22.80 15.55 -10.25
C PRO A 411 24.30 15.83 -10.21
N LEU A 412 25.13 14.81 -9.96
CA LEU A 412 26.59 14.93 -9.95
C LEU A 412 27.21 14.73 -11.34
N ILE A 413 26.58 13.91 -12.19
CA ILE A 413 27.06 13.57 -13.53
C ILE A 413 26.50 14.54 -14.59
N PHE A 414 25.26 14.97 -14.45
CA PHE A 414 24.50 15.78 -15.40
C PHE A 414 24.07 17.10 -14.77
#